data_AF-A0A445EC00-F1
#
_entry.id   AF-A0A445EC00-F1
#
_cell.length_a   1.000
_cell.length_b   1.000
_cell.length_c   1.000
_cell.angle_alpha   90.00
_cell.angle_beta   90.00
_cell.angle_gamma   90.00
#
_symmetry.space_group_name_H-M   'P 1'
#
loop_
_entity.id
_entity.type
_entity.pdbx_description
1 polymer ?
#
loop_
_entity_poly.entity_id
_entity_poly.type
_entity_poly.pdbx_seq_one_letter_code
_entity_poly.pdbx_strand_id
1 'polypeptide(L)'
;MHKDTGGITSNLLGVLSSCLRRCIFGILSMGPVPHHIAFIMDGNRRFAKKSNLAEGIGHKAGFSSLISMLRYCYELGVKYVTVYAFSIDNFKRKPKEVQSLMELMREKIEELLQDESIINEYDVKLHFIGNLQLLAEPVRISMEKAMKVTAHNKQRVLLVCVALTTSFFGAIPFILFNLSLYINKII
;
A
#
# COMPACT_ATOMS: atom_id res chain seq x y z
N MET A 1 41.93 7.38 11.49
CA MET A 1 41.22 6.24 12.10
C MET A 1 39.89 6.76 12.64
N HIS A 2 38.87 6.87 11.78
CA HIS A 2 37.57 7.45 12.13
C HIS A 2 36.50 6.74 11.30
N LYS A 3 35.98 5.62 11.80
CA LYS A 3 34.86 4.89 11.20
C LYS A 3 34.07 4.17 12.30
N ASP A 4 32.75 4.15 12.11
CA ASP A 4 31.80 3.15 12.65
C ASP A 4 31.07 3.39 13.99
N THR A 5 30.93 4.63 14.47
CA THR A 5 30.01 4.88 15.62
C THR A 5 28.55 5.10 15.19
N GLY A 6 28.29 5.62 13.99
CA GLY A 6 26.93 5.96 13.50
C GLY A 6 26.10 4.77 12.98
N GLY A 7 26.75 3.67 12.57
CA GLY A 7 26.06 2.45 12.12
C GLY A 7 25.58 1.59 13.29
N ILE A 8 26.33 1.54 14.39
CA ILE A 8 25.98 0.74 15.56
C ILE A 8 24.81 1.35 16.32
N THR A 9 24.81 2.68 16.49
CA THR A 9 23.74 3.39 17.18
C THR A 9 22.42 3.35 16.40
N SER A 10 22.46 3.49 15.07
CA SER A 10 21.27 3.39 14.22
C SER A 10 20.70 1.97 14.19
N ASN A 11 21.55 0.94 14.13
CA ASN A 11 21.11 -0.45 14.24
C ASN A 11 20.49 -0.77 15.61
N LEU A 12 21.10 -0.30 16.70
CA LEU A 12 20.58 -0.52 18.05
C LEU A 12 19.22 0.17 18.25
N LEU A 13 19.07 1.40 17.75
CA LEU A 13 17.80 2.13 17.80
C LEU A 13 16.71 1.45 16.95
N GLY A 14 17.09 0.89 15.80
CA GLY A 14 16.21 0.07 14.96
C GLY A 14 15.74 -1.20 15.68
N VAL A 15 16.65 -1.91 16.34
CA VAL A 15 16.31 -3.10 17.14
C VAL A 15 15.37 -2.73 18.28
N LEU A 16 15.68 -1.66 19.02
CA LEU A 16 14.87 -1.21 20.16
C LEU A 16 13.45 -0.81 19.72
N SER A 17 13.33 -0.04 18.64
CA SER A 17 12.03 0.37 18.09
C SER A 17 11.22 -0.82 17.57
N SER A 18 11.86 -1.80 16.94
CA SER A 18 11.20 -3.04 16.50
C SER A 18 10.69 -3.87 17.68
N CYS A 19 11.46 -3.95 18.76
CA CYS A 19 11.09 -4.66 19.98
C CYS A 19 9.89 -3.98 20.66
N LEU A 20 9.96 -2.66 20.83
CA LEU A 20 8.86 -1.88 21.39
C LEU A 20 7.58 -2.03 20.57
N ARG A 21 7.69 -1.97 19.24
CA ARG A 21 6.54 -2.18 18.33
C ARG A 21 5.92 -3.55 18.54
N ARG A 22 6.74 -4.62 18.58
CA ARG A 22 6.25 -5.99 18.83
C ARG A 22 5.53 -6.11 20.18
N CYS A 23 6.05 -5.48 21.23
CA CYS A 23 5.39 -5.46 22.53
C CYS A 23 4.03 -4.74 22.49
N ILE A 24 3.98 -3.56 21.88
CA ILE A 24 2.72 -2.80 21.73
C ILE A 24 1.70 -3.59 20.92
N PHE A 25 2.13 -4.17 19.79
CA PHE A 25 1.24 -4.99 18.96
C PHE A 25 0.77 -6.23 19.69
N GLY A 26 1.65 -6.89 20.46
CA GLY A 26 1.26 -8.00 21.33
C GLY A 26 0.16 -7.62 22.32
N ILE A 27 0.26 -6.46 22.96
CA ILE A 27 -0.77 -5.95 23.88
C ILE A 27 -2.07 -5.62 23.13
N LEU A 28 -1.99 -4.92 22.00
CA LEU A 28 -3.17 -4.54 21.20
C LEU A 28 -3.90 -5.76 20.64
N SER A 29 -3.17 -6.80 20.24
CA SER A 29 -3.72 -8.06 19.73
C SER A 29 -4.40 -8.91 20.80
N MET A 30 -4.28 -8.56 22.10
CA MET A 30 -5.11 -9.18 23.16
C MET A 30 -6.56 -8.67 23.13
N GLY A 31 -6.79 -7.51 22.51
CA GLY A 31 -8.13 -6.96 22.26
C GLY A 31 -8.72 -7.41 20.93
N PRO A 32 -9.94 -6.94 20.59
CA PRO A 32 -10.56 -7.25 19.31
C PRO A 32 -9.78 -6.63 18.15
N VAL A 33 -9.17 -7.47 17.31
CA VAL A 33 -8.50 -7.04 16.07
C VAL A 33 -9.50 -7.05 14.92
N PRO A 34 -9.60 -5.96 14.14
CA PRO A 34 -10.46 -5.94 12.97
C PRO A 34 -9.95 -6.92 11.91
N HIS A 35 -10.87 -7.71 11.36
CA HIS A 35 -10.53 -8.68 10.32
C HIS A 35 -10.28 -8.00 8.97
N HIS A 36 -10.88 -6.81 8.75
CA HIS A 36 -10.80 -6.06 7.51
C HIS A 36 -10.55 -4.57 7.76
N ILE A 37 -9.52 -4.00 7.13
CA ILE A 37 -9.25 -2.56 7.10
C ILE A 37 -9.25 -2.04 5.66
N ALA A 38 -9.87 -0.88 5.42
CA ALA A 38 -9.85 -0.22 4.12
C ALA A 38 -9.11 1.12 4.18
N PHE A 39 -8.24 1.35 3.21
CA PHE A 39 -7.42 2.56 3.09
C PHE A 39 -7.76 3.36 1.84
N ILE A 40 -7.95 4.67 2.03
CA ILE A 40 -7.99 5.64 0.95
C ILE A 40 -6.69 6.43 0.98
N MET A 41 -5.87 6.24 -0.06
CA MET A 41 -4.58 6.91 -0.19
C MET A 41 -4.74 8.28 -0.85
N ASP A 42 -5.22 9.26 -0.07
CA ASP A 42 -5.26 10.66 -0.52
C ASP A 42 -4.07 11.46 0.02
N GLY A 43 -3.74 12.56 -0.67
CA GLY A 43 -2.75 13.52 -0.23
C GLY A 43 -1.41 13.45 -0.96
N ASN A 44 -1.17 12.46 -1.82
CA ASN A 44 0.12 12.30 -2.52
C ASN A 44 0.52 13.54 -3.34
N ARG A 45 -0.43 14.15 -4.07
CA ARG A 45 -0.19 15.40 -4.80
C ARG A 45 0.05 16.60 -3.87
N ARG A 46 -0.65 16.67 -2.74
CA ARG A 46 -0.48 17.74 -1.74
C ARG A 46 0.90 17.64 -1.08
N PHE A 47 1.33 16.42 -0.74
CA PHE A 47 2.65 16.12 -0.23
C PHE A 47 3.75 16.54 -1.22
N ALA A 48 3.65 16.13 -2.49
CA ALA A 48 4.62 16.53 -3.51
C ALA A 48 4.75 18.05 -3.63
N LYS A 49 3.61 18.77 -3.66
CA LYS A 49 3.60 20.24 -3.71
C LYS A 49 4.23 20.88 -2.47
N LYS A 50 3.87 20.41 -1.26
CA LYS A 50 4.40 20.95 0.00
C LYS A 50 5.91 20.75 0.12
N SER A 51 6.42 19.66 -0.43
CA SER A 51 7.84 19.29 -0.39
C SER A 51 8.63 19.76 -1.62
N ASN A 52 8.03 20.55 -2.53
CA ASN A 52 8.64 20.98 -3.80
C ASN A 52 9.18 19.81 -4.67
N LEU A 53 8.46 18.68 -4.67
CA LEU A 53 8.80 17.47 -5.41
C LEU A 53 7.89 17.32 -6.65
N ALA A 54 8.39 16.61 -7.65
CA ALA A 54 7.56 16.21 -8.80
C ALA A 54 6.42 15.28 -8.35
N GLU A 55 5.26 15.36 -9.02
CA GLU A 55 4.06 14.60 -8.62
C GLU A 55 4.30 13.09 -8.56
N GLY A 56 5.09 12.55 -9.49
CA GLY A 56 5.48 11.13 -9.50
C GLY A 56 6.20 10.68 -8.22
N ILE A 57 7.00 11.56 -7.61
CA ILE A 57 7.69 11.26 -6.34
C ILE A 57 6.68 11.15 -5.20
N GLY A 58 5.65 12.01 -5.19
CA GLY A 58 4.57 11.92 -4.21
C GLY A 58 3.82 10.59 -4.27
N HIS A 59 3.60 10.07 -5.49
CA HIS A 59 2.97 8.76 -5.65
C HIS A 59 3.87 7.60 -5.20
N LYS A 60 5.19 7.68 -5.44
CA LYS A 60 6.16 6.70 -4.92
C LYS A 60 6.21 6.72 -3.39
N ALA A 61 6.23 7.89 -2.76
CA ALA A 61 6.16 8.03 -1.30
C ALA A 61 4.85 7.47 -0.72
N GLY A 62 3.73 7.69 -1.41
CA GLY A 62 2.44 7.11 -1.07
C GLY A 62 2.47 5.58 -1.09
N PHE A 63 3.12 4.97 -2.08
CA PHE A 63 3.31 3.53 -2.14
C PHE A 63 4.18 2.99 -0.99
N SER A 64 5.32 3.62 -0.69
CA SER A 64 6.16 3.22 0.46
C SER A 64 5.41 3.31 1.79
N SER A 65 4.55 4.33 1.94
CA SER A 65 3.67 4.48 3.10
C SER A 65 2.65 3.35 3.18
N LEU A 66 2.07 2.95 2.04
CA LEU A 66 1.16 1.81 1.96
C LEU A 66 1.84 0.51 2.39
N ILE A 67 3.02 0.20 1.86
CA ILE A 67 3.76 -1.02 2.23
C ILE A 67 4.02 -1.08 3.73
N SER A 68 4.38 0.04 4.34
CA SER A 68 4.60 0.15 5.79
C SER A 68 3.31 -0.12 6.57
N MET A 69 2.17 0.40 6.12
CA MET A 69 0.88 0.17 6.77
C MET A 69 0.39 -1.26 6.61
N LEU A 70 0.56 -1.86 5.42
CA LEU A 70 0.23 -3.27 5.19
C LEU A 70 1.01 -4.17 6.14
N ARG A 71 2.30 -3.89 6.34
CA ARG A 71 3.14 -4.62 7.29
C ARG A 71 2.55 -4.54 8.70
N TYR A 72 2.17 -3.36 9.15
CA TYR A 72 1.55 -3.21 10.47
C TYR A 72 0.21 -3.93 10.59
N CYS A 73 -0.65 -3.85 9.57
CA CYS A 73 -1.90 -4.60 9.54
C CYS A 73 -1.65 -6.10 9.68
N TYR A 74 -0.70 -6.65 8.93
CA TYR A 74 -0.42 -8.08 8.95
C TYR A 74 0.29 -8.54 10.22
N GLU A 75 1.21 -7.74 10.78
CA GLU A 75 1.83 -7.96 12.09
C GLU A 75 0.76 -7.98 13.21
N LEU A 76 -0.28 -7.15 13.12
CA LEU A 76 -1.40 -7.13 14.07
C LEU A 76 -2.41 -8.27 13.88
N GLY A 77 -2.32 -9.02 12.77
CA GLY A 77 -3.23 -10.13 12.47
C GLY A 77 -4.44 -9.78 11.61
N VAL A 78 -4.49 -8.58 11.02
CA VAL A 78 -5.56 -8.20 10.07
C VAL A 78 -5.50 -9.10 8.84
N LYS A 79 -6.61 -9.74 8.50
CA LYS A 79 -6.66 -10.75 7.42
C LYS A 79 -6.88 -10.14 6.04
N TYR A 80 -7.73 -9.12 5.96
CA TYR A 80 -8.13 -8.49 4.72
C TYR A 80 -7.76 -7.01 4.76
N VAL A 81 -7.06 -6.54 3.72
CA VAL A 81 -6.82 -5.10 3.53
C VAL A 81 -7.33 -4.69 2.18
N THR A 82 -8.13 -3.64 2.12
CA THR A 82 -8.55 -3.01 0.86
C THR A 82 -7.84 -1.68 0.68
N VAL A 83 -7.35 -1.39 -0.52
CA VAL A 83 -6.72 -0.13 -0.87
C VAL A 83 -7.41 0.48 -2.07
N TYR A 84 -7.72 1.76 -1.98
CA TYR A 84 -8.22 2.53 -3.12
C TYR A 84 -7.07 3.19 -3.86
N ALA A 85 -6.72 2.63 -5.02
CA ALA A 85 -5.53 3.04 -5.77
C ALA A 85 -5.86 4.04 -6.89
N PHE A 86 -6.96 3.85 -7.63
CA PHE A 86 -7.28 4.70 -8.79
C PHE A 86 -8.78 4.74 -9.09
N SER A 87 -9.38 5.93 -9.18
CA SER A 87 -10.81 6.12 -9.47
C SER A 87 -11.12 6.26 -10.97
N ILE A 88 -12.37 6.01 -11.36
CA ILE A 88 -12.84 6.35 -12.72
C ILE A 88 -12.68 7.86 -12.99
N ASP A 89 -12.93 8.72 -12.00
CA ASP A 89 -12.74 10.17 -12.15
C ASP A 89 -11.27 10.55 -12.37
N ASN A 90 -10.30 9.70 -12.02
CA ASN A 90 -8.90 9.97 -12.29
C ASN A 90 -8.55 9.91 -13.77
N PHE A 91 -9.37 9.27 -14.61
CA PHE A 91 -9.22 9.35 -16.07
C PHE A 91 -9.50 10.74 -16.64
N LYS A 92 -10.22 11.61 -15.90
CA LYS A 92 -10.49 13.00 -16.31
C LYS A 92 -9.26 13.92 -16.17
N ARG A 93 -8.14 13.41 -15.64
CA ARG A 93 -6.89 14.17 -15.49
C ARG A 93 -6.16 14.30 -16.84
N LYS A 94 -5.06 15.05 -16.85
CA LYS A 94 -4.28 15.27 -18.07
C LYS A 94 -3.77 13.92 -18.63
N PRO A 95 -3.82 13.67 -19.95
CA PRO A 95 -3.41 12.37 -20.53
C PRO A 95 -2.01 11.92 -20.13
N LYS A 96 -1.05 12.86 -20.06
CA LYS A 96 0.33 12.58 -19.61
C LYS A 96 0.37 12.11 -18.15
N GLU A 97 -0.46 12.70 -17.28
CA GLU A 97 -0.56 12.29 -15.87
C GLU A 97 -1.14 10.88 -15.75
N VAL A 98 -2.22 10.59 -16.49
CA VAL A 98 -2.84 9.26 -16.52
C VAL A 98 -1.84 8.21 -17.01
N GLN A 99 -1.10 8.50 -18.09
CA GLN A 99 -0.06 7.60 -18.61
C GLN A 99 1.02 7.32 -17.56
N SER A 100 1.47 8.36 -16.84
CA SER A 100 2.49 8.24 -15.79
C SER A 100 1.98 7.41 -14.61
N LEU A 101 0.70 7.53 -14.26
CA LEU A 101 0.07 6.72 -13.21
C LEU A 101 -0.08 5.26 -13.62
N MET A 102 -0.41 4.97 -14.89
CA MET A 102 -0.47 3.60 -15.40
C MET A 102 0.91 2.93 -15.37
N GLU A 103 1.94 3.65 -15.80
CA GLU A 103 3.31 3.15 -15.76
C GLU A 103 3.79 2.89 -14.33
N LEU A 104 3.49 3.81 -13.40
CA LEU A 104 3.79 3.62 -11.99
C LEU A 104 3.03 2.43 -11.40
N MET A 105 1.76 2.25 -11.76
CA MET A 105 0.96 1.11 -11.31
C MET A 105 1.56 -0.21 -11.79
N ARG A 106 2.00 -0.28 -13.05
CA ARG A 106 2.72 -1.43 -13.60
C ARG A 106 4.02 -1.71 -12.83
N GLU A 107 4.86 -0.69 -12.64
CA GLU A 107 6.11 -0.77 -11.85
C GLU A 107 5.85 -1.35 -10.46
N LYS A 108 4.81 -0.84 -9.76
CA LYS A 108 4.51 -1.27 -8.39
C LYS A 108 3.88 -2.65 -8.28
N ILE A 109 3.11 -3.08 -9.27
CA ILE A 109 2.63 -4.46 -9.33
C ILE A 109 3.80 -5.42 -9.52
N GLU A 110 4.77 -5.08 -10.37
CA GLU A 110 5.97 -5.90 -10.58
C GLU A 110 6.85 -5.95 -9.32
N GLU A 111 7.01 -4.84 -8.60
CA GLU A 111 7.68 -4.78 -7.30
C GLU A 111 7.00 -5.69 -6.26
N LEU A 112 5.66 -5.74 -6.23
CA LEU A 112 4.90 -6.64 -5.36
C LEU A 112 5.05 -8.13 -5.71
N LEU A 113 5.63 -8.47 -6.86
CA LEU A 113 5.86 -9.86 -7.26
C LEU A 113 7.32 -10.31 -7.07
N GLN A 114 8.19 -9.43 -6.60
CA GLN A 114 9.57 -9.80 -6.25
C GLN A 114 9.59 -10.73 -5.03
N ASP A 115 10.63 -11.55 -4.93
CA ASP A 115 10.76 -12.58 -3.89
C ASP A 115 10.75 -11.96 -2.49
N GLU A 116 11.46 -10.84 -2.30
CA GLU A 116 11.56 -10.06 -1.06
C GLU A 116 10.31 -9.20 -0.74
N SER A 117 9.25 -9.29 -1.54
CA SER A 117 8.07 -8.46 -1.36
C SER A 117 7.25 -8.85 -0.11
N ILE A 118 6.46 -7.89 0.38
CA ILE A 118 5.50 -8.12 1.47
C ILE A 118 4.47 -9.22 1.14
N ILE A 119 4.27 -9.50 -0.15
CA ILE A 119 3.32 -10.50 -0.62
C ILE A 119 3.80 -11.90 -0.24
N ASN A 120 5.07 -12.19 -0.46
CA ASN A 120 5.65 -13.48 -0.08
C ASN A 120 5.90 -13.56 1.43
N GLU A 121 6.36 -12.46 2.04
CA GLU A 121 6.63 -12.42 3.49
C GLU A 121 5.41 -12.79 4.33
N TYR A 122 4.21 -12.33 3.94
CA TYR A 122 2.97 -12.54 4.69
C TYR A 122 1.98 -13.50 4.02
N ASP A 123 2.39 -14.22 2.97
CA ASP A 123 1.54 -15.12 2.19
C ASP A 123 0.21 -14.43 1.78
N VAL A 124 0.34 -13.31 1.06
CA VAL A 124 -0.76 -12.44 0.67
C VAL A 124 -1.31 -12.85 -0.69
N LYS A 125 -2.61 -13.07 -0.77
CA LYS A 125 -3.35 -13.21 -2.02
C LYS A 125 -3.76 -11.83 -2.56
N LEU A 126 -3.34 -11.49 -3.78
CA LEU A 126 -3.72 -10.23 -4.44
C LEU A 126 -5.01 -10.39 -5.23
N HIS A 127 -5.89 -9.39 -5.12
CA HIS A 127 -7.10 -9.26 -5.93
C HIS A 127 -7.28 -7.82 -6.41
N PHE A 128 -7.54 -7.63 -7.69
CA PHE A 128 -7.89 -6.33 -8.25
C PHE A 128 -9.39 -6.25 -8.52
N ILE A 129 -10.03 -5.16 -8.11
CA ILE A 129 -11.48 -4.98 -8.22
C ILE A 129 -11.80 -3.64 -8.91
N GLY A 130 -12.67 -3.72 -9.92
CA GLY A 130 -13.22 -2.58 -10.66
C GLY A 130 -13.24 -2.84 -12.17
N ASN A 131 -13.39 -1.79 -12.98
CA ASN A 131 -13.46 -1.95 -14.43
C ASN A 131 -12.06 -1.99 -15.06
N LEU A 132 -11.42 -3.17 -15.00
CA LEU A 132 -10.05 -3.37 -15.49
C LEU A 132 -9.90 -3.13 -17.00
N GLN A 133 -11.00 -3.20 -17.77
CA GLN A 133 -10.98 -2.95 -19.22
C GLN A 133 -10.70 -1.49 -19.57
N LEU A 134 -10.85 -0.57 -18.62
CA LEU A 134 -10.49 0.85 -18.79
C LEU A 134 -8.99 1.10 -18.62
N LEU A 135 -8.24 0.14 -18.09
CA LEU A 135 -6.81 0.28 -17.84
C LEU A 135 -6.01 -0.02 -19.11
N ALA A 136 -4.81 0.54 -19.20
CA ALA A 136 -3.88 0.22 -20.27
C ALA A 136 -3.54 -1.28 -20.24
N GLU A 137 -3.44 -1.89 -21.42
CA GLU A 137 -3.20 -3.34 -21.56
C GLU A 137 -1.98 -3.85 -20.75
N PRO A 138 -0.82 -3.17 -20.74
CA PRO A 138 0.31 -3.62 -19.92
C PRO A 138 -0.01 -3.73 -18.42
N VAL A 139 -0.81 -2.80 -17.90
CA VAL A 139 -1.23 -2.80 -16.49
C VAL A 139 -2.15 -3.99 -16.22
N ARG A 140 -3.11 -4.23 -17.12
CA ARG A 140 -4.05 -5.36 -17.01
C ARG A 140 -3.32 -6.70 -17.01
N ILE A 141 -2.35 -6.87 -17.91
CA ILE A 141 -1.51 -8.08 -17.97
C ILE A 141 -0.74 -8.29 -16.66
N SER A 142 -0.11 -7.24 -16.11
CA SER A 142 0.60 -7.32 -14.84
C SER A 142 -0.34 -7.67 -13.67
N MET A 143 -1.56 -7.13 -13.65
CA MET A 143 -2.59 -7.47 -12.64
C MET A 143 -3.03 -8.93 -12.73
N GLU A 144 -3.31 -9.42 -13.93
CA GLU A 144 -3.71 -10.82 -14.16
C GLU A 144 -2.59 -11.77 -13.74
N LYS A 145 -1.34 -11.46 -14.10
CA LYS A 145 -0.16 -12.20 -13.65
C LYS A 145 -0.08 -12.23 -12.13
N ALA A 146 -0.24 -11.08 -11.47
CA ALA A 146 -0.15 -10.98 -10.01
C ALA A 146 -1.24 -11.80 -9.30
N MET A 147 -2.48 -11.75 -9.77
CA MET A 147 -3.56 -12.57 -9.23
C MET A 147 -3.29 -14.07 -9.42
N LYS A 148 -2.73 -14.46 -10.57
CA LYS A 148 -2.39 -15.86 -10.86
C LYS A 148 -1.25 -16.36 -9.97
N VAL A 149 -0.17 -15.60 -9.84
CA VAL A 149 1.00 -15.96 -9.03
C VAL A 149 0.59 -16.14 -7.56
N THR A 150 -0.20 -15.21 -7.02
CA THR A 150 -0.59 -15.22 -5.61
C THR A 150 -1.85 -16.04 -5.31
N ALA A 151 -2.43 -16.72 -6.30
CA ALA A 151 -3.72 -17.41 -6.17
C ALA A 151 -3.73 -18.51 -5.09
N HIS A 152 -2.55 -19.11 -4.84
CA HIS A 152 -2.36 -20.20 -3.90
C HIS A 152 -2.12 -19.74 -2.46
N ASN A 153 -1.89 -18.43 -2.25
CA ASN A 153 -1.68 -17.83 -0.94
C ASN A 153 -2.99 -17.82 -0.14
N LYS A 154 -2.92 -18.10 1.17
CA LYS A 154 -4.11 -18.36 2.01
C LYS A 154 -4.14 -17.54 3.29
N GLN A 155 -3.02 -16.97 3.73
CA GLN A 155 -2.95 -16.30 5.03
C GLN A 155 -3.63 -14.94 5.02
N ARG A 156 -3.38 -14.12 3.99
CA ARG A 156 -3.83 -12.72 3.92
C ARG A 156 -4.40 -12.41 2.55
N VAL A 157 -5.22 -11.36 2.47
CA VAL A 157 -5.78 -10.89 1.20
C VAL A 157 -5.64 -9.38 1.08
N LEU A 158 -5.05 -8.93 -0.02
CA LEU A 158 -4.98 -7.53 -0.39
C LEU A 158 -5.88 -7.27 -1.60
N LEU A 159 -6.92 -6.47 -1.39
CA LEU A 159 -7.87 -6.04 -2.40
C LEU A 159 -7.48 -4.65 -2.89
N VAL A 160 -7.15 -4.52 -4.17
CA VAL A 160 -6.76 -3.26 -4.79
C VAL A 160 -7.89 -2.78 -5.69
N CYS A 161 -8.57 -1.71 -5.27
CA CYS A 161 -9.64 -1.08 -6.03
C CYS A 161 -9.05 -0.15 -7.10
N VAL A 162 -9.36 -0.42 -8.37
CA VAL A 162 -8.87 0.30 -9.54
C VAL A 162 -9.99 0.53 -10.54
N ALA A 163 -10.06 1.72 -11.13
CA ALA A 163 -11.14 2.12 -12.04
C ALA A 163 -12.54 1.82 -11.43
N LEU A 164 -12.70 2.12 -10.14
CA LEU A 164 -13.94 1.93 -9.40
C LEU A 164 -14.65 3.27 -9.17
N THR A 165 -15.97 3.28 -9.30
CA THR A 165 -16.80 4.44 -8.91
C THR A 165 -16.96 4.51 -7.39
N THR A 166 -17.07 5.72 -6.87
CA THR A 166 -17.29 5.96 -5.43
C THR A 166 -18.63 5.41 -4.93
N SER A 167 -19.59 5.15 -5.81
CA SER A 167 -20.88 4.54 -5.51
C SER A 167 -20.77 3.13 -4.91
N PHE A 168 -19.62 2.46 -5.09
CA PHE A 168 -19.42 1.08 -4.64
C PHE A 168 -18.97 0.95 -3.17
N PHE A 169 -18.57 2.05 -2.52
CA PHE A 169 -18.08 2.02 -1.14
C PHE A 169 -19.16 1.69 -0.10
N GLY A 170 -20.43 2.00 -0.39
CA GLY A 170 -21.54 1.73 0.53
C GLY A 170 -21.92 0.25 0.65
N ALA A 171 -21.44 -0.60 -0.27
CA ALA A 171 -21.81 -2.01 -0.31
C ALA A 171 -20.87 -2.92 0.50
N ILE A 172 -19.84 -2.35 1.16
CA ILE A 172 -18.81 -3.16 1.80
C ILE A 172 -18.60 -2.75 3.28
N PRO A 173 -18.97 -3.61 4.25
CA PRO A 173 -18.91 -3.27 5.67
C PRO A 173 -17.45 -3.30 6.16
N PHE A 174 -16.76 -2.16 6.15
CA PHE A 174 -15.35 -2.05 6.54
C PHE A 174 -15.07 -0.87 7.47
N ILE A 175 -13.99 -0.98 8.25
CA ILE A 175 -13.41 0.16 8.95
C ILE A 175 -12.55 0.96 7.96
N LEU A 176 -12.98 2.18 7.66
CA LEU A 176 -12.30 3.10 6.74
C LEU A 176 -11.30 3.98 7.49
N PHE A 177 -10.04 3.95 7.08
CA PHE A 177 -8.99 4.86 7.54
C PHE A 177 -8.55 5.80 6.41
N ASN A 178 -8.51 7.10 6.70
CA ASN A 178 -8.01 8.12 5.78
C ASN A 178 -6.52 8.41 6.07
N LEU A 179 -5.63 8.10 5.11
CA LEU A 179 -4.17 8.24 5.29
C LEU A 179 -3.66 9.69 5.25
N SER A 180 -4.49 10.68 4.91
CA SER A 180 -4.05 12.09 4.86
C SER A 180 -3.49 12.61 6.20
N LEU A 181 -3.83 11.95 7.32
CA LEU A 181 -3.35 12.28 8.66
C LEU A 181 -1.97 11.69 9.00
N TYR A 182 -1.55 10.60 8.35
CA TYR A 182 -0.32 9.88 8.70
C TYR A 182 0.90 10.36 7.90
N ILE A 183 0.73 10.74 6.63
CA ILE A 183 1.82 11.29 5.79
C ILE A 183 2.39 12.58 6.38
N ASN A 184 1.60 13.38 7.10
CA ASN A 184 2.07 14.60 7.77
C ASN A 184 2.76 14.35 9.13
N LYS A 185 2.74 13.13 9.66
CA LYS A 185 3.33 12.79 10.97
C LYS A 185 4.55 11.88 10.89
N ILE A 186 4.75 11.19 9.77
CA ILE A 186 5.85 10.23 9.59
C ILE A 186 7.06 10.83 8.83
N ILE A 187 6.89 11.99 8.19
CA ILE A 187 7.96 12.74 7.50
C ILE A 187 7.92 14.19 7.99
#